data_AF-A0A963BTX0-F1
#
_entry.id   AF-A0A963BTX0-F1
#
_cell.length_a   1.000
_cell.length_b   1.000
_cell.length_c   1.000
_cell.angle_alpha   90.00
_cell.angle_beta   90.00
_cell.angle_gamma   90.00
#
_symmetry.space_group_name_H-M   'P 1'
#
loop_
_entity.id
_entity.type
_entity.pdbx_description
1 polymer ?
#
loop_
_entity_poly.entity_id
_entity_poly.type
_entity_poly.pdbx_seq_one_letter_code
_entity_poly.pdbx_strand_id
1 'polypeptide(L)'
;LQFKAQLEANGVAVLGVTNHSIFHSIYFFDPNGHRVELACPDPAEEEKLKRLDAVKWAMLEEWSRTKKAPKHAAWMHQAEFASQD
;
A
#
# COMPACT_ATOMS: atom_id res chain seq x y z
N LEU A 1 -8.78 12.88 1.66
CA LEU A 1 -10.16 12.44 1.99
C LEU A 1 -11.25 13.06 1.11
N GLN A 2 -10.99 14.11 0.33
CA GLN A 2 -12.00 14.76 -0.54
C GLN A 2 -12.70 13.77 -1.49
N PHE A 3 -11.95 12.89 -2.17
CA PHE A 3 -12.53 11.88 -3.07
C PHE A 3 -13.43 10.86 -2.37
N LYS A 4 -13.06 10.42 -1.16
CA LYS A 4 -13.92 9.55 -0.34
C LYS A 4 -15.27 10.24 -0.08
N ALA A 5 -15.24 11.48 0.43
CA ALA A 5 -16.46 12.22 0.72
C ALA A 5 -17.31 12.46 -0.54
N GLN A 6 -16.68 12.74 -1.68
CA GLN A 6 -17.36 12.89 -2.95
C GLN A 6 -18.07 11.60 -3.37
N LEU A 7 -17.40 10.45 -3.28
CA LEU A 7 -17.98 9.14 -3.61
C LEU A 7 -19.15 8.79 -2.68
N GLU A 8 -18.97 8.96 -1.38
CA GLU A 8 -20.02 8.71 -0.38
C GLU A 8 -21.25 9.61 -0.59
N ALA A 9 -21.04 10.89 -0.93
CA ALA A 9 -22.11 11.82 -1.26
C ALA A 9 -22.90 11.41 -2.52
N ASN A 10 -22.31 10.60 -3.40
CA ASN A 10 -22.95 10.04 -4.60
C ASN A 10 -23.47 8.61 -4.37
N GLY A 11 -23.60 8.16 -3.12
CA GLY A 11 -24.17 6.85 -2.78
C GLY A 11 -23.22 5.67 -3.00
N VAL A 12 -21.93 5.91 -3.27
CA VAL A 12 -20.91 4.86 -3.38
C VAL A 12 -20.33 4.57 -2.01
N ALA A 13 -20.47 3.35 -1.52
CA ALA A 13 -19.86 2.92 -0.27
C ALA A 13 -18.34 2.78 -0.45
N VAL A 14 -17.57 3.45 0.41
CA VAL A 14 -16.11 3.50 0.34
C VAL A 14 -15.50 2.88 1.59
N LEU A 15 -14.63 1.89 1.40
CA LEU A 15 -13.74 1.41 2.44
C LEU A 15 -12.73 2.50 2.77
N GLY A 16 -12.52 2.74 4.06
CA GLY A 16 -11.62 3.78 4.57
C GLY A 16 -10.19 3.70 4.03
N VAL A 17 -9.35 4.64 4.46
CA VAL A 17 -7.97 4.71 3.97
C VAL A 17 -7.19 3.47 4.40
N THR A 18 -6.63 2.75 3.43
CA THR A 18 -5.63 1.72 3.63
C THR A 18 -4.24 2.33 3.47
N ASN A 19 -3.33 2.01 4.38
CA ASN A 19 -1.94 2.48 4.35
C ASN A 19 -1.04 1.35 3.82
N HIS A 20 -0.45 1.55 2.64
CA HIS A 20 0.48 0.62 1.99
C HIS A 20 1.95 1.06 2.11
N SER A 21 2.25 1.89 3.11
CA SER A 21 3.55 2.52 3.39
C SER A 21 4.05 3.50 2.34
N ILE A 22 4.15 3.13 1.07
CA ILE A 22 4.61 4.00 -0.02
C ILE A 22 3.47 4.75 -0.72
N PHE A 23 2.23 4.30 -0.53
CA PHE A 23 1.02 4.98 -0.98
C PHE A 23 -0.14 4.71 -0.03
N HIS A 24 -1.19 5.50 -0.17
CA HIS A 24 -2.45 5.32 0.52
C HIS A 24 -3.54 5.08 -0.50
N SER A 25 -4.57 4.34 -0.15
CA SER A 25 -5.69 4.12 -1.04
C SER A 25 -7.03 4.02 -0.34
N ILE A 26 -8.08 4.18 -1.12
CA ILE A 26 -9.46 3.86 -0.75
C ILE A 26 -10.01 2.85 -1.74
N TYR A 27 -10.91 1.99 -1.28
CA TYR A 27 -11.51 0.94 -2.11
C TYR A 27 -13.02 1.08 -2.17
N PHE A 28 -13.61 0.82 -3.33
CA PHE A 28 -15.07 0.85 -3.52
C PHE A 28 -15.46 -0.03 -4.71
N PHE A 29 -16.76 -0.27 -4.85
CA PHE A 29 -17.31 -0.93 -6.04
C PHE A 29 -17.85 0.10 -7.02
N ASP A 30 -17.55 -0.05 -8.30
CA ASP A 30 -18.19 0.73 -9.37
C ASP A 30 -19.65 0.26 -9.58
N PRO A 31 -20.46 0.99 -10.36
CA PRO A 31 -21.84 0.58 -10.64
C PRO A 31 -22.00 -0.76 -11.36
N ASN A 32 -20.95 -1.28 -12.00
CA ASN A 32 -20.93 -2.58 -12.66
C ASN A 32 -20.52 -3.72 -11.71
N GLY A 33 -20.14 -3.41 -10.47
CA GLY A 33 -19.69 -4.36 -9.46
C GLY A 33 -18.19 -4.66 -9.50
N HIS A 34 -17.37 -3.89 -10.23
CA HIS A 34 -15.91 -4.03 -10.18
C HIS A 34 -15.34 -3.37 -8.93
N ARG A 35 -14.38 -4.04 -8.29
CA ARG A 35 -13.63 -3.43 -7.19
C ARG A 35 -12.56 -2.49 -7.74
N VAL A 36 -12.64 -1.22 -7.38
CA VAL A 36 -11.71 -0.17 -7.78
C VAL A 36 -10.89 0.28 -6.57
N GLU A 37 -9.61 0.53 -6.81
CA GLU A 37 -8.69 1.18 -5.87
C GLU A 37 -8.35 2.57 -6.40
N LEU A 38 -8.55 3.59 -5.56
CA LEU A 38 -8.03 4.92 -5.81
C LEU A 38 -6.84 5.16 -4.90
N ALA A 39 -5.63 5.17 -5.47
CA ALA A 39 -4.38 5.31 -4.74
C ALA A 39 -3.76 6.71 -4.93
N CYS A 40 -3.06 7.19 -3.91
CA CYS A 40 -2.20 8.36 -3.98
C CYS A 40 -0.86 8.13 -3.28
N PRO A 41 0.24 8.75 -3.77
CA PRO A 41 1.55 8.66 -3.13
C PRO A 41 1.53 9.06 -1.66
N ASP A 42 2.33 8.37 -0.85
CA ASP A 42 2.65 8.83 0.50
C ASP A 42 3.47 10.13 0.44
N PRO A 43 3.30 11.08 1.38
CA PRO A 43 4.10 12.31 1.38
C PRO A 43 5.62 12.08 1.44
N ALA A 44 6.07 10.96 2.00
CA ALA A 44 7.46 10.53 2.06
C ALA A 44 7.80 9.42 1.05
N GLU A 45 7.00 9.25 -0.01
CA GLU A 45 7.20 8.23 -1.05
C GLU A 45 8.64 8.25 -1.59
N GLU A 46 9.19 9.42 -1.92
CA GLU A 46 10.52 9.53 -2.51
C GLU A 46 11.63 8.93 -1.61
N GLU A 47 11.60 9.23 -0.32
CA GLU A 47 12.57 8.69 0.65
C GLU A 47 12.41 7.18 0.80
N LYS A 48 11.17 6.71 0.91
CA LYS A 48 10.84 5.28 1.01
C LYS A 48 11.26 4.50 -0.24
N LEU A 49 11.04 5.07 -1.43
CA LEU A 49 11.49 4.49 -2.70
C LEU A 49 13.03 4.41 -2.77
N LYS A 50 13.76 5.44 -2.32
CA LYS A 50 15.23 5.40 -2.24
C LYS A 50 15.73 4.26 -1.33
N ARG A 51 15.09 4.07 -0.18
CA ARG A 51 15.40 2.95 0.74
C ARG A 51 15.16 1.58 0.10
N LEU A 52 14.06 1.43 -0.64
CA LEU A 52 13.76 0.18 -1.36
C LEU A 52 14.74 -0.07 -2.50
N ASP A 53 15.07 0.97 -3.26
CA ASP A 53 16.01 0.88 -4.38
C ASP A 53 17.38 0.38 -3.93
N ALA A 54 17.84 0.84 -2.77
CA ALA A 54 19.12 0.43 -2.17
C ALA A 54 19.20 -1.08 -1.84
N VAL A 55 18.07 -1.76 -1.64
CA VAL A 55 18.04 -3.17 -1.21
C VAL A 55 17.46 -4.15 -2.22
N LYS A 56 16.84 -3.67 -3.32
CA LYS A 56 16.09 -4.51 -4.27
C LYS A 56 16.90 -5.69 -4.84
N TRP A 57 18.17 -5.47 -5.16
CA TRP A 57 19.03 -6.51 -5.74
C TRP A 57 19.47 -7.52 -4.69
N ALA A 58 19.84 -7.07 -3.49
CA ALA A 58 20.21 -7.95 -2.38
C ALA A 58 19.03 -8.84 -1.97
N MET A 59 17.80 -8.31 -1.97
CA MET A 59 16.58 -9.09 -1.73
C MET A 59 16.39 -10.20 -2.77
N LEU A 60 16.53 -9.87 -4.06
CA LEU A 60 16.40 -10.86 -5.13
C LEU A 60 17.48 -11.94 -5.05
N GLU A 61 18.73 -11.55 -4.75
CA GLU A 61 19.83 -12.50 -4.58
C GLU A 61 19.57 -13.45 -3.40
N GLU A 62 19.20 -12.94 -2.23
CA GLU A 62 18.87 -13.75 -1.07
C GLU A 62 17.72 -14.71 -1.38
N TRP A 63 16.63 -14.21 -1.97
CA TRP A 63 15.50 -15.04 -2.35
C TRP A 63 15.91 -16.11 -3.36
N SER A 64 16.75 -15.79 -4.35
CA SER A 64 17.20 -16.74 -5.35
C SER A 64 17.89 -17.97 -4.75
N ARG A 65 18.63 -17.78 -3.65
CA ARG A 65 19.39 -18.81 -2.94
C ARG A 65 18.55 -19.54 -1.89
N THR A 66 17.76 -18.81 -1.12
CA THR A 66 17.05 -19.33 0.05
C THR A 66 15.62 -19.78 -0.25
N LYS A 67 15.01 -19.25 -1.32
CA LYS A 67 13.59 -19.36 -1.66
C LYS A 67 12.65 -18.93 -0.53
N LYS A 68 13.13 -18.07 0.37
CA LYS A 68 12.38 -17.51 1.50
C LYS A 68 12.18 -16.02 1.32
N ALA A 69 11.10 -15.48 1.90
CA ALA A 69 10.82 -14.05 1.88
C ALA A 69 11.94 -13.27 2.59
N PRO A 70 12.68 -12.38 1.90
CA PRO A 70 13.75 -11.58 2.51
C PRO A 70 13.20 -10.53 3.48
N LYS A 71 14.01 -10.11 4.46
CA LYS A 71 13.59 -9.17 5.53
C LYS A 71 14.07 -7.72 5.37
N HIS A 72 14.85 -7.41 4.32
CA HIS A 72 15.46 -6.09 4.11
C HIS A 72 14.46 -4.93 4.11
N ALA A 73 13.25 -5.17 3.59
CA ALA A 73 12.17 -4.19 3.51
C ALA A 73 10.99 -4.51 4.46
N ALA A 74 11.20 -5.31 5.50
CA ALA A 74 10.13 -5.71 6.43
C ALA A 74 9.43 -4.53 7.11
N TRP A 75 10.12 -3.39 7.24
CA TRP A 75 9.56 -2.14 7.73
C TRP A 75 8.35 -1.64 6.92
N MET A 76 8.21 -2.01 5.64
CA MET A 76 7.05 -1.64 4.82
C MET A 76 5.72 -2.17 5.34
N HIS A 77 5.74 -3.27 6.08
CA HIS A 77 4.52 -3.92 6.55
C HIS A 77 4.34 -3.81 8.07
N GLN A 78 5.29 -3.20 8.77
CA GLN A 78 5.24 -3.12 10.24
C GLN A 78 3.98 -2.41 10.73
N ALA A 79 3.57 -1.31 10.08
CA ALA A 79 2.37 -0.58 10.47
C ALA A 79 1.06 -1.36 10.20
N GLU A 80 1.02 -2.14 9.11
CA GLU A 80 -0.15 -2.97 8.76
C GLU A 80 -0.39 -4.10 9.80
N PHE A 81 0.69 -4.60 10.43
CA PHE A 81 0.62 -5.68 11.42
C PHE A 81 0.63 -5.19 12.88
N ALA A 82 1.03 -3.95 13.14
CA ALA A 82 1.00 -3.37 14.50
C ALA A 82 -0.42 -3.08 15.01
N SER A 83 -1.42 -3.04 14.12
CA SER A 83 -2.83 -2.78 14.48
C SER A 83 -3.64 -4.06 14.78
N GLN A 84 -2.99 -5.20 15.05
CA GLN A 84 -3.66 -6.49 15.35
C GLN A 84 -3.59 -6.92 16.82
N ASP A 85 -3.17 -6.05 17.73
CA ASP A 85 -3.20 -6.27 19.20
C ASP A 85 -4.38 -5.56 19.88
#